data_AF-A0A5A7MUS0-F1
#
_entry.id   AF-A0A5A7MUS0-F1
#
_cell.length_a   1.000
_cell.length_b   1.000
_cell.length_c   1.000
_cell.angle_alpha   90.00
_cell.angle_beta   90.00
_cell.angle_gamma   90.00
#
_symmetry.space_group_name_H-M   'P 1'
#
loop_
_entity.id
_entity.type
_entity.pdbx_description
1 polymer ?
#
loop_
_entity_poly.entity_id
_entity_poly.type
_entity_poly.pdbx_seq_one_letter_code
_entity_poly.pdbx_strand_id
1 'polypeptide(L)'
;MFASFSCVLEEVEHCDYFSANGGVPPANTALSIEQRGRLFAVDAGGQSVGALPTRYNYLADCMAAGFTYEGRVNASTSTPVASVNVDFAPRRI
;
A
#
# COMPACT_ATOMS: atom_id res chain seq x y z
N MET A 1 -16.63 -11.80 5.08
CA MET A 1 -16.48 -10.56 5.87
C MET A 1 -15.37 -9.76 5.22
N PHE A 2 -15.69 -8.65 4.58
CA PHE A 2 -14.75 -7.79 3.87
C PHE A 2 -14.18 -6.79 4.87
N ALA A 3 -13.18 -7.20 5.64
CA ALA A 3 -12.64 -6.37 6.71
C ALA A 3 -11.66 -5.33 6.13
N SER A 4 -11.93 -4.05 6.38
CA SER A 4 -10.91 -3.03 6.28
C SER A 4 -9.81 -3.29 7.30
N PHE A 5 -8.57 -2.95 6.95
CA PHE A 5 -7.42 -3.17 7.81
C PHE A 5 -6.44 -2.01 7.66
N SER A 6 -5.77 -1.67 8.75
CA SER A 6 -4.61 -0.78 8.72
C SER A 6 -3.34 -1.62 8.68
N CYS A 7 -2.36 -1.16 7.91
CA CYS A 7 -1.03 -1.74 7.91
C CYS A 7 0.04 -0.66 7.72
N VAL A 8 1.24 -0.94 8.23
CA VAL A 8 2.43 -0.16 7.94
C VAL A 8 3.13 -0.84 6.76
N LEU A 9 3.40 -0.07 5.71
CA LEU A 9 4.11 -0.55 4.54
C LEU A 9 5.60 -0.75 4.86
N GLU A 10 6.16 -1.79 4.27
CA GLU A 10 7.57 -2.15 4.38
C GLU A 10 8.34 -1.68 3.14
N GLU A 11 9.66 -1.59 3.26
CA GLU A 11 10.57 -1.33 2.12
C GLU A 11 10.24 -0.04 1.33
N VAL A 12 9.61 0.94 2.01
CA VAL A 12 9.18 2.22 1.42
C VAL A 12 10.33 2.94 0.72
N GLU A 13 11.52 2.93 1.32
CA GLU A 13 12.72 3.60 0.79
C GLU A 13 13.27 2.95 -0.50
N HIS A 14 12.88 1.71 -0.79
CA HIS A 14 13.26 0.98 -2.01
C HIS A 14 12.19 1.04 -3.11
N CYS A 15 11.09 1.74 -2.87
CA CYS A 15 9.99 1.82 -3.83
C CYS A 15 10.11 3.03 -4.77
N ASP A 16 9.38 2.96 -5.89
CA ASP A 16 9.46 3.94 -6.97
C ASP A 16 9.06 5.35 -6.51
N TYR A 17 8.04 5.44 -5.66
CA TYR A 17 7.53 6.71 -5.15
C TYR A 17 8.61 7.45 -4.34
N PHE A 18 9.30 6.74 -3.45
CA PHE A 18 10.35 7.33 -2.62
C PHE A 18 11.54 7.75 -3.46
N SER A 19 11.94 6.91 -4.43
CA SER A 19 13.04 7.22 -5.35
C SER A 19 12.72 8.43 -6.25
N ALA A 20 11.46 8.58 -6.68
CA ALA A 20 11.04 9.66 -7.57
C ALA A 20 10.78 10.98 -6.84
N ASN A 21 10.19 10.94 -5.64
CA ASN A 21 9.77 12.13 -4.89
C ASN A 21 10.76 12.52 -3.78
N GLY A 22 11.72 11.65 -3.43
CA GLY A 22 12.64 11.86 -2.32
C GLY A 22 11.95 11.83 -0.95
N GLY A 23 10.83 11.13 -0.82
CA GLY A 23 10.04 11.14 0.40
C GLY A 23 8.85 10.18 0.38
N VAL A 24 8.01 10.30 1.41
CA VAL A 24 6.82 9.47 1.61
C VAL A 24 5.56 10.24 1.20
N PRO A 25 4.50 9.55 0.72
CA PRO A 25 3.27 10.23 0.36
C PRO A 25 2.63 10.90 1.58
N PRO A 26 1.99 12.08 1.41
CA PRO A 26 1.34 12.76 2.50
C PRO A 26 0.12 11.98 3.01
N ALA A 27 -0.33 12.31 4.23
CA ALA A 27 -1.59 11.81 4.74
C ALA A 27 -2.75 12.11 3.78
N ASN A 28 -3.76 11.24 3.77
CA ASN A 28 -4.92 11.27 2.88
C ASN A 28 -4.64 10.96 1.40
N THR A 29 -3.41 10.58 1.04
CA THR A 29 -3.09 10.08 -0.31
C THR A 29 -3.83 8.77 -0.56
N ALA A 30 -4.50 8.69 -1.72
CA ALA A 30 -5.17 7.47 -2.16
C ALA A 30 -4.16 6.48 -2.73
N LEU A 31 -4.24 5.24 -2.27
CA LEU A 31 -3.41 4.12 -2.70
C LEU A 31 -4.28 2.94 -3.11
N SER A 32 -3.76 2.07 -3.96
CA SER A 32 -4.38 0.80 -4.32
C SER A 32 -3.41 -0.34 -4.06
N ILE A 33 -3.92 -1.56 -3.91
CA ILE A 33 -3.05 -2.75 -3.81
C ILE A 33 -2.89 -3.37 -5.19
N GLU A 34 -1.65 -3.66 -5.57
CA GLU A 34 -1.30 -4.37 -6.80
C GLU A 34 -0.38 -5.56 -6.50
N GLN A 35 -0.54 -6.65 -7.25
CA GLN A 35 0.31 -7.83 -7.13
C GLN A 35 1.44 -7.78 -8.17
N ARG A 36 2.68 -7.55 -7.71
CA ARG A 36 3.91 -7.58 -8.52
C ARG A 36 4.87 -8.65 -8.01
N GLY A 37 4.40 -9.90 -7.94
CA GLY A 37 5.06 -11.01 -7.25
C GLY A 37 4.78 -11.02 -5.73
N ARG A 38 4.87 -9.85 -5.09
CA ARG A 38 4.34 -9.56 -3.74
C ARG A 38 3.27 -8.47 -3.83
N LEU A 39 2.52 -8.28 -2.77
CA LEU A 39 1.54 -7.20 -2.66
C LEU A 39 2.24 -5.87 -2.40
N PHE A 40 2.00 -4.90 -3.26
CA PHE A 40 2.50 -3.53 -3.10
C PHE A 40 1.34 -2.55 -3.03
N ALA A 41 1.50 -1.54 -2.20
CA ALA A 41 0.68 -0.35 -2.29
C ALA A 41 1.22 0.53 -3.41
N VAL A 42 0.37 0.92 -4.34
CA VAL A 42 0.69 1.78 -5.48
C VAL A 42 -0.13 3.06 -5.42
N ASP A 43 0.44 4.16 -5.88
CA ASP A 43 -0.28 5.43 -6.03
C ASP A 43 -1.14 5.45 -7.31
N ALA A 44 -1.84 6.57 -7.55
CA ALA A 44 -2.66 6.75 -8.75
C ALA A 44 -1.84 6.75 -10.07
N GLY A 45 -0.53 7.01 -9.99
CA GLY A 45 0.40 6.90 -11.12
C GLY A 45 0.97 5.50 -11.33
N GLY A 46 0.60 4.52 -10.49
CA GLY A 46 1.13 3.16 -10.53
C GLY A 46 2.54 3.03 -9.93
N GLN A 47 3.02 4.06 -9.22
CA GLN A 47 4.31 4.03 -8.54
C GLN A 47 4.18 3.21 -7.26
N SER A 48 5.09 2.27 -7.04
CA SER A 48 5.13 1.55 -5.77
C SER A 48 5.48 2.52 -4.63
N VAL A 49 4.70 2.48 -3.56
CA VAL A 49 4.89 3.27 -2.34
C VAL A 49 5.54 2.42 -1.26
N GLY A 50 5.18 1.13 -1.19
CA GLY A 50 5.69 0.22 -0.19
C GLY A 50 5.10 -1.17 -0.34
N ALA A 51 5.80 -2.18 0.17
CA ALA A 51 5.34 -3.56 0.19
C ALA A 51 4.39 -3.79 1.36
N LEU A 52 3.35 -4.60 1.16
CA LEU A 52 2.51 -5.04 2.27
C LEU A 52 3.23 -6.15 3.06
N PRO A 53 3.11 -6.17 4.39
CA PRO A 53 3.64 -7.25 5.23
C PRO A 53 3.15 -8.63 4.77
N THR A 54 4.00 -9.65 4.86
CA THR A 54 3.71 -11.03 4.42
C THR A 54 2.44 -11.63 5.03
N ARG A 55 2.03 -11.18 6.22
CA ARG A 55 0.74 -11.57 6.84
C ARG A 55 -0.48 -11.24 5.99
N TYR A 56 -0.36 -10.30 5.04
CA TYR A 56 -1.44 -9.89 4.13
C TYR A 56 -1.37 -10.59 2.77
N ASN A 57 -0.43 -11.51 2.54
CA ASN A 57 -0.33 -12.22 1.27
C ASN A 57 -1.61 -12.99 0.87
N TYR A 58 -2.46 -13.36 1.82
CA TYR A 58 -3.78 -13.97 1.55
C TYR A 58 -4.70 -13.06 0.72
N LEU A 59 -4.45 -11.74 0.69
CA LEU A 59 -5.20 -10.82 -0.17
C LEU A 59 -4.93 -11.09 -1.65
N ALA A 60 -3.80 -11.71 -2.01
CA ALA A 60 -3.53 -12.11 -3.38
C ALA A 60 -4.60 -13.07 -3.91
N ASP A 61 -5.02 -14.06 -3.10
CA ASP A 61 -6.12 -14.96 -3.45
C ASP A 61 -7.45 -14.22 -3.59
N CYS A 62 -7.69 -13.21 -2.75
CA CYS A 62 -8.88 -12.36 -2.88
C CYS A 62 -8.84 -11.53 -4.17
N MET A 63 -7.69 -10.98 -4.54
CA MET A 63 -7.55 -10.24 -5.79
C MET A 63 -7.69 -11.15 -7.01
N ALA A 64 -7.19 -12.38 -6.94
CA ALA A 64 -7.42 -13.40 -7.97
C ALA A 64 -8.91 -13.76 -8.12
N ALA A 65 -9.69 -13.66 -7.04
CA ALA A 65 -11.15 -13.82 -7.06
C ALA A 65 -11.91 -12.57 -7.53
N GLY A 66 -11.22 -11.51 -7.96
CA GLY A 66 -11.83 -10.27 -8.48
C GLY A 66 -12.09 -9.20 -7.43
N PHE A 67 -11.49 -9.27 -6.24
CA PHE A 67 -11.52 -8.16 -5.28
C PHE A 67 -10.43 -7.14 -5.58
N THR A 68 -10.74 -5.86 -5.37
CA THR A 68 -9.73 -4.80 -5.37
C THR A 68 -9.64 -4.21 -3.99
N TYR A 69 -8.53 -3.53 -3.69
CA TYR A 69 -8.34 -2.87 -2.40
C TYR A 69 -7.88 -1.46 -2.64
N GLU A 70 -8.62 -0.53 -2.06
CA GLU A 70 -8.30 0.88 -2.07
C GLU A 70 -8.01 1.30 -0.64
N GLY A 71 -6.99 2.12 -0.46
CA GLY A 71 -6.60 2.61 0.84
C GLY A 71 -6.30 4.09 0.84
N ARG A 72 -6.26 4.66 2.03
CA ARG A 72 -5.81 6.03 2.26
C ARG A 72 -4.68 6.03 3.27
N VAL A 73 -3.64 6.81 2.98
CA VAL A 73 -2.55 7.04 3.93
C VAL A 73 -3.12 7.73 5.15
N ASN A 74 -2.97 7.11 6.32
CA ASN A 74 -3.37 7.67 7.59
C ASN A 74 -2.28 8.61 8.12
N ALA A 75 -1.06 8.09 8.16
CA ALA A 75 0.12 8.80 8.62
C ALA A 75 1.35 8.32 7.84
N SER A 76 2.32 9.19 7.67
CA SER A 76 3.61 8.86 7.07
C SER A 76 4.72 9.58 7.80
N THR A 77 5.87 8.92 7.92
CA THR A 77 7.10 9.50 8.46
C THR A 77 8.26 9.15 7.54
N SER A 78 9.20 10.07 7.37
CA SER A 78 10.46 9.86 6.66
C SER A 78 11.66 9.77 7.61
N THR A 79 11.47 9.97 8.92
CA THR A 79 12.56 9.94 9.92
C THR A 79 12.13 9.24 11.21
N PRO A 80 13.00 8.44 11.86
CA PRO A 80 14.35 8.04 11.41
C PRO A 80 14.37 6.96 10.32
N VAL A 81 13.24 6.29 10.06
CA VAL A 81 13.06 5.30 9.00
C VAL A 81 11.77 5.63 8.26
N ALA A 82 11.76 5.55 6.92
CA ALA A 82 10.54 5.83 6.17
C ALA A 82 9.47 4.78 6.46
N SER A 83 8.27 5.22 6.81
CA SER A 83 7.14 4.35 7.12
C SER A 83 5.84 5.03 6.72
N VAL A 84 4.94 4.26 6.12
CA VAL A 84 3.65 4.74 5.64
C VAL A 84 2.58 3.84 6.21
N ASN A 85 1.69 4.41 7.03
CA ASN A 85 0.52 3.74 7.56
C ASN A 85 -0.67 4.00 6.63
N VAL A 86 -1.34 2.93 6.21
CA VAL A 86 -2.44 2.99 5.25
C VAL A 86 -3.60 2.15 5.76
N ASP A 87 -4.80 2.74 5.71
CA ASP A 87 -6.06 2.05 5.93
C ASP A 87 -6.58 1.54 4.59
N PHE A 88 -6.60 0.24 4.38
CA PHE A 88 -7.16 -0.40 3.19
C PHE A 88 -8.57 -0.91 3.44
N ALA A 89 -9.43 -0.72 2.46
CA ALA A 89 -10.76 -1.27 2.41
C ALA A 89 -10.95 -2.07 1.10
N PRO A 90 -11.53 -3.27 1.17
CA PRO A 90 -11.93 -4.02 -0.02
C PRO A 90 -13.01 -3.26 -0.81
N ARG A 91 -12.80 -3.14 -2.11
CA ARG A 91 -13.77 -2.64 -3.08
C ARG A 91 -14.11 -3.76 -4.06
N ARG A 92 -15.41 -4.02 -4.20
CA ARG A 92 -15.91 -4.98 -5.18
C ARG A 92 -16.04 -4.27 -6.53
N ILE A 93 -15.42 -4.84 -7.55
CA ILE A 93 -15.61 -4.46 -8.96
C ILE A 93 -16.69 -5.32 -9.61
#